data_AF-A0A815YVD1-F1
#
_entry.id   AF-A0A815YVD1-F1
#
_cell.length_a   1.000
_cell.length_b   1.000
_cell.length_c   1.000
_cell.angle_alpha   90.00
_cell.angle_beta   90.00
_cell.angle_gamma   90.00
#
_symmetry.space_group_name_H-M   'P 1'
#
loop_
_entity.id
_entity.type
_entity.pdbx_description
1 polymer ?
#
loop_
_entity_poly.entity_id
_entity_poly.type
_entity_poly.pdbx_seq_one_letter_code
_entity_poly.pdbx_strand_id
1 'polypeptide(L)'
;MSASNTDKNQLVLGYWSIRGLVEPTRLALHYSNTPYTEKFYEQGEGPEFSREEWLSEKQNLGLDFPNLPYLFDGDLKMTQSKAILYYIGRKANLMGKTPTEEAHVMMLCEQAHDFRMKIGSVFYGPEGATKEGRKNCVDKVISEELKKFDDYFGKHKTKFAVGDHPTVADFQLYDYIDAGLAMDEEHTLIDKLPNIKQFLKTIRELPRVGDYIAKAHTQLPLNAKDPTPIARTLQKVFQDKKKEIEERRLLILLATDGEPPDDYGNVKIDELRRILEEERKHPKRVPVSIIACIDDKASMLYLNNWDKEILNLDVVDDYKSEKKEIHE
;
A
#
# COMPACT_ATOMS: atom_id res chain seq x y z
N MET A 1 -32.98 -6.49 -15.46
CA MET A 1 -33.77 -5.27 -15.19
C MET A 1 -32.80 -4.13 -14.93
N SER A 2 -32.96 -3.07 -15.72
CA SER A 2 -32.31 -1.74 -15.73
C SER A 2 -30.88 -1.61 -15.20
N ALA A 3 -29.94 -1.42 -16.14
CA ALA A 3 -28.77 -0.59 -15.91
C ALA A 3 -29.24 0.76 -15.34
N SER A 4 -28.71 1.13 -14.18
CA SER A 4 -29.04 2.40 -13.54
C SER A 4 -28.64 3.52 -14.49
N ASN A 5 -29.59 4.39 -14.78
CA ASN A 5 -29.40 5.64 -15.49
C ASN A 5 -28.48 6.52 -14.62
N THR A 6 -27.16 6.35 -14.73
CA THR A 6 -26.18 7.26 -14.14
C THR A 6 -26.42 8.61 -14.79
N ASP A 7 -26.60 9.62 -13.94
CA ASP A 7 -26.83 10.99 -14.35
C ASP A 7 -25.73 11.38 -15.35
N LYS A 8 -26.10 11.72 -16.60
CA LYS A 8 -25.15 11.91 -17.72
C LYS A 8 -24.09 12.99 -17.47
N ASN A 9 -24.16 13.70 -16.35
CA ASN A 9 -23.23 14.75 -15.94
C ASN A 9 -22.38 14.39 -14.71
N GLN A 10 -22.42 13.15 -14.23
CA GLN A 10 -21.66 12.74 -13.04
C GLN A 10 -20.28 12.22 -13.41
N LEU A 11 -19.24 12.81 -12.82
CA LEU A 11 -17.88 12.30 -12.93
C LEU A 11 -17.76 10.99 -12.15
N VAL A 12 -17.28 9.92 -12.80
CA VAL A 12 -17.03 8.62 -12.18
C VAL A 12 -15.55 8.30 -12.27
N LEU A 13 -14.92 8.05 -11.14
CA LEU A 13 -13.54 7.58 -11.04
C LEU A 13 -13.55 6.09 -10.69
N GLY A 14 -12.84 5.25 -11.43
CA GLY A 14 -12.76 3.81 -11.17
C GLY A 14 -11.36 3.38 -10.79
N TYR A 15 -11.21 2.75 -9.63
CA TYR A 15 -9.93 2.22 -9.19
C TYR A 15 -10.08 1.14 -8.10
N TRP A 16 -8.97 0.48 -7.78
CA TRP A 16 -8.90 -0.40 -6.62
C TRP A 16 -9.13 0.39 -5.31
N SER A 17 -9.58 -0.31 -4.27
CA SER A 17 -9.73 0.20 -2.88
C SER A 17 -8.39 0.47 -2.17
N ILE A 18 -7.50 1.20 -2.83
CA ILE A 18 -6.17 1.60 -2.36
C ILE A 18 -5.90 3.04 -2.81
N ARG A 19 -4.87 3.70 -2.26
CA ARG A 19 -4.33 4.98 -2.76
C ARG A 19 -3.81 4.81 -4.19
N GLY A 20 -2.80 3.96 -4.35
CA GLY A 20 -2.24 3.57 -5.64
C GLY A 20 -1.95 4.75 -6.58
N LEU A 21 -2.26 4.59 -7.87
CA LEU A 21 -1.97 5.59 -8.92
C LEU A 21 -3.02 6.71 -9.00
N VAL A 22 -4.17 6.56 -8.33
CA VAL A 22 -5.30 7.49 -8.47
C VAL A 22 -5.36 8.53 -7.36
N GLU A 23 -4.63 8.32 -6.26
CA GLU A 23 -4.62 9.23 -5.12
C GLU A 23 -4.29 10.70 -5.48
N PRO A 24 -3.34 11.01 -6.39
CA PRO A 24 -3.12 12.37 -6.86
C PRO A 24 -4.38 12.99 -7.50
N THR A 25 -5.18 12.17 -8.19
CA THR A 25 -6.45 12.61 -8.80
C THR A 25 -7.50 12.87 -7.73
N ARG A 26 -7.62 12.00 -6.70
CA ARG A 26 -8.53 12.24 -5.57
C ARG A 26 -8.20 13.56 -4.88
N LEU A 27 -6.92 13.81 -4.57
CA LEU A 27 -6.44 15.06 -3.98
C LEU A 27 -6.82 16.29 -4.83
N ALA A 28 -6.64 16.21 -6.15
CA ALA A 28 -7.02 17.29 -7.08
C ALA A 28 -8.54 17.53 -7.14
N LEU A 29 -9.35 16.47 -7.15
CA LEU A 29 -10.82 16.55 -7.11
C LEU A 29 -11.31 17.18 -5.79
N HIS A 30 -10.73 16.78 -4.65
CA HIS A 30 -11.05 17.37 -3.35
C HIS A 30 -10.62 18.84 -3.25
N TYR A 31 -9.43 19.19 -3.73
CA TYR A 31 -8.98 20.58 -3.78
C TYR A 31 -9.94 21.47 -4.60
N SER A 32 -10.30 21.00 -5.79
CA SER A 32 -11.17 21.73 -6.72
C SER A 32 -12.66 21.69 -6.33
N ASN A 33 -13.03 20.90 -5.32
CA ASN A 33 -14.42 20.62 -4.96
C ASN A 33 -15.25 20.11 -6.15
N THR A 34 -14.62 19.30 -7.02
CA THR A 34 -15.31 18.71 -8.16
C THR A 34 -16.15 17.53 -7.67
N PRO A 35 -17.49 17.55 -7.83
CA PRO A 35 -18.33 16.42 -7.45
C PRO A 35 -17.98 15.19 -8.30
N TYR A 36 -17.78 14.06 -7.65
CA TYR A 36 -17.53 12.79 -8.31
C TYR A 36 -18.09 11.64 -7.49
N THR A 37 -18.24 10.49 -8.15
CA THR A 37 -18.42 9.19 -7.52
C THR A 37 -17.22 8.33 -7.80
N GLU A 38 -16.90 7.47 -6.85
CA GLU A 38 -15.82 6.50 -7.02
C GLU A 38 -16.39 5.08 -7.05
N LYS A 39 -16.08 4.35 -8.11
CA LYS A 39 -16.28 2.91 -8.20
C LYS A 39 -15.01 2.25 -7.70
N PHE A 40 -15.10 1.76 -6.48
CA PHE A 40 -14.10 0.92 -5.87
C PHE A 40 -14.21 -0.51 -6.39
N TYR A 41 -13.07 -1.11 -6.71
CA TYR A 41 -12.92 -2.54 -6.95
C TYR A 41 -12.13 -3.12 -5.79
N GLU A 42 -12.64 -4.20 -5.20
CA GLU A 42 -11.96 -4.92 -4.15
C GLU A 42 -11.09 -6.04 -4.71
N GLN A 43 -9.93 -6.23 -4.09
CA GLN A 43 -9.13 -7.42 -4.28
C GLN A 43 -9.59 -8.45 -3.25
N GLY A 44 -9.83 -9.69 -3.70
CA GLY A 44 -10.14 -10.80 -2.80
C GLY A 44 -9.03 -11.02 -1.76
N GLU A 45 -9.36 -11.77 -0.71
CA GLU A 45 -8.34 -12.16 0.27
C GLU A 45 -7.29 -13.08 -0.36
N GLY A 46 -6.14 -13.19 0.32
CA GLY A 46 -5.16 -14.22 -0.02
C GLY A 46 -5.75 -15.61 0.27
N PRO A 47 -5.18 -16.67 -0.33
CA PRO A 47 -4.03 -16.71 -1.24
C PRO A 47 -4.31 -16.26 -2.68
N GLU A 48 -5.57 -16.27 -3.13
CA GLU A 48 -5.91 -16.06 -4.54
C GLU A 48 -5.84 -14.60 -4.98
N PHE A 49 -6.01 -13.66 -4.04
CA PHE A 49 -5.99 -12.21 -4.30
C PHE A 49 -6.85 -11.83 -5.51
N SER A 50 -8.05 -12.41 -5.59
CA SER A 50 -8.88 -12.41 -6.78
C SER A 50 -9.16 -10.99 -7.28
N ARG A 51 -9.09 -10.81 -8.60
CA ARG A 51 -9.38 -9.55 -9.30
C ARG A 51 -10.68 -9.61 -10.10
N GLU A 52 -11.51 -10.62 -9.83
CA GLU A 52 -12.68 -10.95 -10.65
C GLU A 52 -13.70 -9.82 -10.75
N GLU A 53 -13.88 -9.02 -9.69
CA GLU A 53 -14.78 -7.85 -9.73
C GLU A 53 -14.39 -6.90 -10.87
N TRP A 54 -13.10 -6.61 -11.03
CA TRP A 54 -12.63 -5.80 -12.15
C TRP A 54 -12.64 -6.57 -13.47
N LEU A 55 -12.15 -7.82 -13.49
CA LEU A 55 -11.98 -8.58 -14.73
C LEU A 55 -13.31 -8.87 -15.42
N SER A 56 -14.38 -9.07 -14.67
CA SER A 56 -15.74 -9.31 -15.18
C SER A 56 -16.37 -8.08 -15.85
N GLU A 57 -16.04 -6.86 -15.39
CA GLU A 57 -16.55 -5.61 -15.97
C GLU A 57 -15.62 -5.00 -17.02
N LYS A 58 -14.31 -5.27 -16.95
CA LYS A 58 -13.25 -4.61 -17.73
C LYS A 58 -13.59 -4.36 -19.19
N GLN A 59 -14.07 -5.38 -19.90
CA GLN A 59 -14.34 -5.29 -21.34
C GLN A 59 -15.71 -4.68 -21.69
N ASN A 60 -16.58 -4.51 -20.71
CA ASN A 60 -17.98 -4.10 -20.89
C ASN A 60 -18.22 -2.60 -20.61
N LEU A 61 -17.19 -1.87 -20.19
CA LEU A 61 -17.27 -0.45 -19.84
C LEU A 61 -17.21 0.51 -21.04
N GLY A 62 -16.88 0.00 -22.24
CA GLY A 62 -16.73 0.80 -23.45
C GLY A 62 -15.54 1.77 -23.39
N LEU A 63 -14.44 1.34 -22.75
CA LEU A 63 -13.15 2.02 -22.75
C LEU A 63 -12.35 1.58 -23.99
N ASP A 64 -11.66 2.51 -24.66
CA ASP A 64 -10.80 2.18 -25.81
C ASP A 64 -9.60 1.30 -25.41
N PHE A 65 -9.01 1.59 -24.24
CA PHE A 65 -7.93 0.83 -23.64
C PHE A 65 -8.30 0.43 -22.21
N PRO A 66 -9.09 -0.64 -22.01
CA PRO A 66 -9.60 -1.02 -20.69
C PRO A 66 -8.50 -1.24 -19.66
N ASN A 67 -8.45 -0.38 -18.65
CA ASN A 67 -7.46 -0.42 -17.58
C ASN A 67 -7.93 0.37 -16.36
N LEU A 68 -7.24 0.20 -15.23
CA LEU A 68 -7.39 1.02 -14.03
C LEU A 68 -6.17 1.94 -13.86
N PRO A 69 -6.34 3.21 -13.44
CA PRO A 69 -7.63 3.88 -13.25
C PRO A 69 -8.33 4.22 -14.57
N TYR A 70 -9.65 4.36 -14.49
CA TYR A 70 -10.47 4.97 -15.54
C TYR A 70 -11.26 6.16 -15.00
N LEU A 71 -11.67 7.06 -15.89
CA LEU A 71 -12.54 8.19 -15.61
C LEU A 71 -13.64 8.30 -16.66
N PHE A 72 -14.87 8.53 -16.20
CA PHE A 72 -16.01 8.95 -17.02
C PHE A 72 -16.44 10.36 -16.67
N ASP A 73 -16.69 11.19 -17.67
CA ASP A 73 -17.20 12.55 -17.54
C ASP A 73 -18.13 12.87 -18.71
N GLY A 74 -19.41 12.55 -18.52
CA GLY A 74 -20.38 12.50 -19.61
C GLY A 74 -20.01 11.48 -20.68
N ASP A 75 -19.86 11.94 -21.92
CA ASP A 75 -19.48 11.07 -23.05
C ASP A 75 -17.96 10.77 -23.08
N LEU A 76 -17.15 11.51 -22.31
CA LEU A 76 -15.71 11.25 -22.21
C LEU A 76 -15.47 9.98 -21.40
N LYS A 77 -14.74 9.04 -21.99
CA LYS A 77 -14.25 7.83 -21.33
C LYS A 77 -12.75 7.71 -21.53
N MET A 78 -11.98 7.59 -20.44
CA MET A 78 -10.53 7.54 -20.54
C MET A 78 -9.89 6.66 -19.49
N THR A 79 -8.70 6.16 -19.81
CA THR A 79 -7.78 5.47 -18.89
C THR A 79 -6.44 6.19 -18.86
N GLN A 80 -5.45 5.62 -18.17
CA GLN A 80 -4.12 6.20 -17.91
C GLN A 80 -4.14 7.28 -16.83
N SER A 81 -3.57 6.97 -15.66
CA SER A 81 -3.58 7.85 -14.48
C SER A 81 -3.06 9.27 -14.78
N LYS A 82 -1.98 9.38 -15.56
CA LYS A 82 -1.41 10.69 -15.94
C LYS A 82 -2.31 11.49 -16.87
N ALA A 83 -2.99 10.83 -17.83
CA ALA A 83 -3.92 11.50 -18.72
C ALA A 83 -5.17 11.97 -17.96
N ILE A 84 -5.67 11.15 -17.03
CA ILE A 84 -6.77 11.48 -16.12
C ILE A 84 -6.39 12.68 -15.25
N LEU A 85 -5.22 12.65 -14.60
CA LEU A 85 -4.76 13.75 -13.76
C LEU A 85 -4.57 15.04 -14.56
N TYR A 86 -4.01 14.98 -15.77
CA TYR A 86 -3.89 16.11 -16.67
C TYR A 86 -5.27 16.69 -17.03
N TYR A 87 -6.23 15.83 -17.39
CA TYR A 87 -7.60 16.25 -17.71
C TYR A 87 -8.26 16.99 -16.54
N ILE A 88 -8.21 16.43 -15.34
CA ILE A 88 -8.72 17.07 -14.12
C ILE A 88 -7.99 18.39 -13.87
N GLY A 89 -6.66 18.38 -14.03
CA GLY A 89 -5.86 19.58 -13.88
C GLY A 89 -6.30 20.70 -14.80
N ARG A 90 -6.52 20.40 -16.09
CA ARG A 90 -7.02 21.37 -17.07
C ARG A 90 -8.44 21.83 -16.72
N LYS A 91 -9.35 20.91 -16.39
CA LYS A 91 -10.75 21.22 -16.04
C LYS A 91 -10.86 22.11 -14.80
N ALA A 92 -9.96 21.94 -13.84
CA ALA A 92 -9.93 22.68 -12.58
C ALA A 92 -8.93 23.86 -12.54
N ASN A 93 -8.26 24.19 -13.65
CA ASN A 93 -7.21 25.23 -13.73
C ASN A 93 -6.01 25.00 -12.79
N LEU A 94 -5.55 23.76 -12.67
CA LEU A 94 -4.44 23.29 -11.83
C LEU A 94 -3.19 22.91 -12.65
N MET A 95 -3.05 23.43 -13.87
CA MET A 95 -1.89 23.17 -14.74
C MET A 95 -0.91 24.35 -14.78
N GLY A 96 -1.03 25.32 -13.88
CA GLY A 96 -0.33 26.60 -14.01
C GLY A 96 -1.03 27.56 -14.98
N LYS A 97 -0.55 28.80 -15.04
CA LYS A 97 -1.17 29.92 -15.76
C LYS A 97 -0.53 30.20 -17.11
N THR A 98 0.67 29.70 -17.34
CA THR A 98 1.44 29.95 -18.57
C THR A 98 1.91 28.63 -19.19
N PRO A 99 2.20 28.58 -20.50
CA PRO A 99 2.78 27.40 -21.12
C PRO A 99 4.06 26.92 -20.42
N THR A 100 4.87 27.84 -19.90
CA THR A 100 6.08 27.51 -19.15
C THR A 100 5.77 26.87 -17.80
N GLU A 101 4.77 27.37 -17.08
CA GLU A 101 4.33 26.74 -15.82
C GLU A 101 3.73 25.37 -16.10
N GLU A 102 2.90 25.22 -17.13
CA GLU A 102 2.32 23.92 -17.52
C GLU A 102 3.39 22.90 -17.90
N ALA A 103 4.45 23.32 -18.61
CA ALA A 103 5.59 22.47 -18.90
C ALA A 103 6.33 22.01 -17.62
N HIS A 104 6.53 22.90 -16.65
CA HIS A 104 7.13 22.53 -15.36
C HIS A 104 6.24 21.60 -14.54
N VAL A 105 4.92 21.83 -14.54
CA VAL A 105 3.95 20.94 -13.87
C VAL A 105 4.08 19.53 -14.43
N MET A 106 4.09 19.38 -15.76
CA MET A 106 4.22 18.08 -16.40
C MET A 106 5.58 17.44 -16.15
N MET A 107 6.68 18.20 -16.21
CA MET A 107 8.02 17.70 -15.89
C MET A 107 8.09 17.13 -14.48
N LEU A 108 7.50 17.82 -13.49
CA LEU A 108 7.47 17.34 -12.10
C LEU A 108 6.55 16.13 -11.91
N CYS A 109 5.41 16.07 -12.61
CA CYS A 109 4.54 14.90 -12.59
C CYS A 109 5.27 13.66 -13.14
N GLU A 110 6.04 13.80 -14.22
CA GLU A 110 6.87 12.73 -14.78
C GLU A 110 8.01 12.34 -13.83
N GLN A 111 8.73 13.31 -13.25
CA GLN A 111 9.79 13.03 -12.28
C GLN A 111 9.25 12.32 -11.03
N ALA A 112 8.07 12.70 -10.55
CA ALA A 112 7.39 12.02 -9.46
C ALA A 112 7.05 10.57 -9.87
N HIS A 113 6.53 10.37 -11.08
CA HIS A 113 6.24 9.03 -11.59
C HIS A 113 7.48 8.14 -11.67
N ASP A 114 8.60 8.66 -12.17
CA ASP A 114 9.88 7.93 -12.18
C ASP A 114 10.32 7.55 -10.77
N PHE A 115 10.17 8.44 -9.79
CA PHE A 115 10.43 8.13 -8.38
C PHE A 115 9.54 6.98 -7.88
N ARG A 116 8.23 7.03 -8.15
CA ARG A 116 7.31 5.94 -7.79
C ARG A 116 7.71 4.61 -8.43
N MET A 117 8.10 4.61 -9.70
CA MET A 117 8.52 3.40 -10.39
C MET A 117 9.78 2.79 -9.77
N LYS A 118 10.73 3.63 -9.32
CA LYS A 118 11.94 3.17 -8.62
C LYS A 118 11.64 2.48 -7.29
N ILE A 119 10.70 3.01 -6.49
CA ILE A 119 10.34 2.40 -5.20
C ILE A 119 9.36 1.23 -5.34
N GLY A 120 8.72 1.08 -6.51
CA GLY A 120 7.79 0.00 -6.82
C GLY A 120 8.40 -1.40 -6.69
N SER A 121 9.71 -1.58 -6.94
CA SER A 121 10.39 -2.87 -6.80
C SER A 121 10.39 -3.39 -5.36
N VAL A 122 10.29 -2.50 -4.38
CA VAL A 122 10.20 -2.89 -2.97
C VAL A 122 8.78 -3.26 -2.59
N PHE A 123 7.76 -2.69 -3.20
CA PHE A 123 6.40 -3.10 -2.91
C PHE A 123 6.06 -4.43 -3.57
N TYR A 124 6.50 -4.64 -4.81
CA TYR A 124 6.04 -5.77 -5.63
C TYR A 124 7.15 -6.75 -6.04
N GLY A 125 8.37 -6.56 -5.54
CA GLY A 125 9.54 -7.35 -5.92
C GLY A 125 10.28 -7.95 -4.73
N PRO A 126 11.23 -8.87 -4.99
CA PRO A 126 11.92 -9.63 -3.94
C PRO A 126 12.77 -8.75 -3.01
N GLU A 127 13.12 -7.54 -3.43
CA GLU A 127 13.87 -6.58 -2.61
C GLU A 127 13.10 -6.22 -1.33
N GLY A 128 11.78 -6.02 -1.42
CA GLY A 128 10.96 -5.70 -0.25
C GLY A 128 10.63 -6.86 0.66
N ALA A 129 10.83 -8.09 0.19
CA ALA A 129 10.66 -9.29 1.00
C ALA A 129 11.61 -9.31 2.22
N THR A 130 12.72 -8.55 2.17
CA THR A 130 13.72 -8.53 3.24
C THR A 130 13.87 -7.14 3.89
N LYS A 131 14.04 -7.11 5.21
CA LYS A 131 14.41 -5.89 5.95
C LYS A 131 15.63 -5.17 5.35
N GLU A 132 16.63 -5.92 4.91
CA GLU A 132 17.85 -5.36 4.31
C GLU A 132 17.57 -4.70 2.96
N GLY A 133 16.81 -5.35 2.08
CA GLY A 133 16.42 -4.77 0.78
C GLY A 133 15.55 -3.52 0.95
N ARG A 134 14.58 -3.53 1.88
CA ARG A 134 13.82 -2.33 2.26
C ARG A 134 14.73 -1.21 2.75
N LYS A 135 15.63 -1.51 3.69
CA LYS A 135 16.60 -0.54 4.22
C LYS A 135 17.51 0.02 3.12
N ASN A 136 18.03 -0.83 2.24
CA ASN A 136 18.87 -0.40 1.12
C ASN A 136 18.11 0.53 0.16
N CYS A 137 16.84 0.26 -0.11
CA CYS A 137 16.00 1.15 -0.91
C CYS A 137 15.83 2.51 -0.23
N VAL A 138 15.53 2.55 1.08
CA VAL A 138 15.44 3.80 1.84
C VAL A 138 16.75 4.58 1.78
N ASP A 139 17.85 3.92 2.15
CA ASP A 139 19.16 4.57 2.30
C ASP A 139 19.75 5.07 0.98
N LYS A 140 19.50 4.37 -0.14
CA LYS A 140 20.11 4.67 -1.45
C LYS A 140 19.14 5.27 -2.45
N VAL A 141 17.95 4.71 -2.60
CA VAL A 141 17.01 5.14 -3.66
C VAL A 141 16.15 6.30 -3.18
N ILE A 142 15.45 6.12 -2.06
CA ILE A 142 14.52 7.12 -1.54
C ILE A 142 15.28 8.35 -1.07
N SER A 143 16.33 8.17 -0.28
CA SER A 143 17.18 9.27 0.20
C SER A 143 17.72 10.14 -0.94
N GLU A 144 18.26 9.53 -2.01
CA GLU A 144 18.81 10.27 -3.16
C GLU A 144 17.73 11.01 -3.96
N GLU A 145 16.59 10.36 -4.24
CA GLU A 145 15.50 11.00 -5.00
C GLU A 145 14.81 12.11 -4.20
N LEU A 146 14.57 11.91 -2.90
CA LEU A 146 14.03 12.95 -2.04
C LEU A 146 15.00 14.12 -1.90
N LYS A 147 16.32 13.88 -1.87
CA LYS A 147 17.29 14.97 -1.88
C LYS A 147 17.18 15.83 -3.15
N LYS A 148 16.92 15.23 -4.32
CA LYS A 148 16.71 15.97 -5.59
C LYS A 148 15.47 16.87 -5.51
N PHE A 149 14.37 16.37 -4.97
CA PHE A 149 13.16 17.17 -4.76
C PHE A 149 13.38 18.28 -3.73
N ASP A 150 14.07 18.00 -2.62
CA ASP A 150 14.39 19.01 -1.62
C ASP A 150 15.27 20.14 -2.19
N ASP A 151 16.28 19.78 -3.00
CA ASP A 151 17.12 20.74 -3.71
C ASP A 151 16.34 21.56 -4.73
N TYR A 152 15.40 20.93 -5.45
CA TYR A 152 14.50 21.63 -6.37
C TYR A 152 13.68 22.69 -5.61
N PHE A 153 13.03 22.32 -4.51
CA PHE A 153 12.24 23.26 -3.71
C PHE A 153 13.12 24.38 -3.11
N GLY A 154 14.32 24.04 -2.61
CA GLY A 154 15.27 25.02 -2.06
C GLY A 154 15.82 26.00 -3.11
N LYS A 155 15.98 25.56 -4.36
CA LYS A 155 16.42 26.39 -5.48
C LYS A 155 15.31 27.34 -5.95
N HIS A 156 14.09 26.81 -6.13
CA HIS A 156 12.98 27.57 -6.72
C HIS A 156 12.27 28.48 -5.70
N LYS A 157 12.26 28.12 -4.42
CA LYS A 157 11.70 28.92 -3.30
C LYS A 157 10.27 29.40 -3.53
N THR A 158 9.48 28.61 -4.24
CA THR A 158 8.06 28.84 -4.48
C THR A 158 7.22 28.24 -3.36
N LYS A 159 6.00 28.76 -3.14
CA LYS A 159 5.11 28.23 -2.09
C LYS A 159 4.63 26.80 -2.41
N PHE A 160 4.39 26.53 -3.68
CA PHE A 160 3.99 25.24 -4.23
C PHE A 160 5.07 24.74 -5.22
N ALA A 161 4.90 23.55 -5.77
CA ALA A 161 5.85 22.91 -6.67
C ALA A 161 6.14 23.76 -7.93
N VAL A 162 5.12 24.47 -8.42
CA VAL A 162 5.23 25.42 -9.53
C VAL A 162 4.56 26.74 -9.15
N GLY A 163 5.34 27.66 -8.58
CA GLY A 163 4.88 29.02 -8.27
C GLY A 163 4.04 29.11 -6.99
N ASP A 164 3.12 30.08 -6.96
CA ASP A 164 2.38 30.47 -5.75
C ASP A 164 0.96 29.92 -5.68
N HIS A 165 0.55 29.09 -6.64
CA HIS A 165 -0.76 28.43 -6.67
C HIS A 165 -0.62 26.91 -6.76
N PRO A 166 -1.52 26.14 -6.12
CA PRO A 166 -1.53 24.68 -6.25
C PRO A 166 -1.76 24.22 -7.69
N THR A 167 -1.09 23.14 -8.05
CA THR A 167 -1.17 22.45 -9.33
C THR A 167 -1.29 20.94 -9.12
N VAL A 168 -1.54 20.18 -10.18
CA VAL A 168 -1.57 18.71 -10.09
C VAL A 168 -0.20 18.10 -9.71
N ALA A 169 0.90 18.81 -10.01
CA ALA A 169 2.23 18.38 -9.60
C ALA A 169 2.37 18.34 -8.07
N ASP A 170 1.74 19.27 -7.37
CA ASP A 170 1.74 19.30 -5.90
C ASP A 170 1.11 18.04 -5.31
N PHE A 171 -0.05 17.63 -5.84
CA PHE A 171 -0.78 16.47 -5.33
C PHE A 171 -0.05 15.16 -5.64
N GLN A 172 0.55 15.04 -6.82
CA GLN A 172 1.32 13.85 -7.19
C GLN A 172 2.64 13.75 -6.41
N LEU A 173 3.36 14.86 -6.25
CA LEU A 173 4.58 14.90 -5.43
C LEU A 173 4.26 14.61 -3.97
N TYR A 174 3.18 15.20 -3.42
CA TYR A 174 2.76 14.95 -2.05
C TYR A 174 2.53 13.45 -1.80
N ASP A 175 1.68 12.81 -2.60
CA ASP A 175 1.33 11.40 -2.41
C ASP A 175 2.54 10.48 -2.53
N TYR A 176 3.39 10.70 -3.53
CA TYR A 176 4.52 9.80 -3.78
C TYR A 176 5.66 10.00 -2.78
N ILE A 177 5.94 11.25 -2.38
CA ILE A 177 6.92 11.53 -1.30
C ILE A 177 6.41 10.94 0.02
N ASP A 178 5.14 11.11 0.35
CA ASP A 178 4.51 10.53 1.55
C ASP A 178 4.63 9.00 1.55
N ALA A 179 4.36 8.34 0.42
CA ALA A 179 4.54 6.90 0.26
C ALA A 179 6.00 6.45 0.44
N GLY A 180 6.97 7.20 -0.09
CA GLY A 180 8.39 6.92 0.10
C GLY A 180 8.84 7.10 1.55
N LEU A 181 8.37 8.14 2.23
CA LEU A 181 8.67 8.39 3.65
C LEU A 181 8.04 7.34 4.56
N ALA A 182 6.90 6.77 4.19
CA ALA A 182 6.28 5.67 4.94
C ALA A 182 7.14 4.40 4.98
N MET A 183 8.11 4.26 4.07
CA MET A 183 9.07 3.14 4.05
C MET A 183 10.26 3.34 5.00
N ASP A 184 10.50 4.57 5.46
CA ASP A 184 11.52 4.87 6.46
C ASP A 184 11.00 4.50 7.86
N GLU A 185 11.20 3.24 8.26
CA GLU A 185 10.79 2.69 9.57
C GLU A 185 11.34 3.52 10.76
N GLU A 186 12.46 4.22 10.59
CA GLU A 186 13.09 5.04 11.64
C GLU A 186 12.56 6.49 11.66
N HIS A 187 11.83 6.91 10.62
CA HIS A 187 11.28 8.26 10.44
C HIS A 187 12.32 9.39 10.56
N THR A 188 13.58 9.13 10.20
CA THR A 188 14.68 10.11 10.34
C THR A 188 14.98 10.89 9.05
N LEU A 189 14.53 10.38 7.91
CA LEU A 189 14.87 10.97 6.61
C LEU A 189 14.29 12.38 6.44
N ILE A 190 13.05 12.58 6.91
CA ILE A 190 12.34 13.86 6.80
C ILE A 190 13.05 15.01 7.53
N ASP A 191 13.81 14.74 8.59
CA ASP A 191 14.53 15.77 9.35
C ASP A 191 15.74 16.31 8.60
N LYS A 192 16.20 15.60 7.57
CA LYS A 192 17.30 16.02 6.67
C LYS A 192 16.78 16.75 5.43
N LEU A 193 15.47 16.90 5.28
CA LEU A 193 14.81 17.40 4.07
C LEU A 193 13.85 18.57 4.42
N PRO A 194 14.38 19.73 4.82
CA PRO A 194 13.58 20.83 5.36
C PRO A 194 12.59 21.42 4.35
N ASN A 195 12.93 21.45 3.06
CA ASN A 195 12.07 22.00 2.04
C ASN A 195 10.91 21.04 1.73
N ILE A 196 11.17 19.73 1.68
CA ILE A 196 10.12 18.71 1.61
C ILE A 196 9.22 18.78 2.84
N LYS A 197 9.79 18.88 4.04
CA LYS A 197 9.01 18.97 5.29
C LYS A 197 8.05 20.16 5.26
N GLN A 198 8.53 21.32 4.77
CA GLN A 198 7.69 22.50 4.58
C GLN A 198 6.65 22.29 3.47
N PHE A 199 7.02 21.70 2.34
CA PHE A 199 6.10 21.40 1.23
C PHE A 199 4.94 20.50 1.67
N LEU A 200 5.22 19.37 2.31
CA LEU A 200 4.20 18.44 2.81
C LEU A 200 3.24 19.13 3.80
N LYS A 201 3.78 19.98 4.68
CA LYS A 201 2.98 20.80 5.59
C LYS A 201 2.04 21.74 4.82
N THR A 202 2.56 22.47 3.83
CA THR A 202 1.77 23.39 3.00
C THR A 202 0.59 22.67 2.33
N ILE A 203 0.78 21.45 1.81
CA ILE A 203 -0.32 20.70 1.17
C ILE A 203 -1.35 20.22 2.20
N ARG A 204 -0.93 19.74 3.36
CA ARG A 204 -1.84 19.32 4.45
C ARG A 204 -2.65 20.47 5.03
N GLU A 205 -2.18 21.70 4.92
CA GLU A 205 -2.87 22.92 5.39
C GLU A 205 -3.90 23.46 4.38
N LEU A 206 -3.97 22.92 3.16
CA LEU A 206 -5.03 23.28 2.21
C LEU A 206 -6.39 22.76 2.73
N PRO A 207 -7.41 23.60 2.98
CA PRO A 207 -8.59 23.20 3.77
C PRO A 207 -9.25 21.89 3.36
N ARG A 208 -9.66 21.76 2.09
CA ARG A 208 -10.36 20.56 1.58
C ARG A 208 -9.46 19.35 1.46
N VAL A 209 -8.18 19.57 1.18
CA VAL A 209 -7.19 18.51 1.03
C VAL A 209 -6.78 17.97 2.39
N GLY A 210 -6.51 18.85 3.36
CA GLY A 210 -6.27 18.49 4.75
C GLY A 210 -7.44 17.75 5.37
N ASP A 211 -8.68 18.23 5.15
CA ASP A 211 -9.90 17.54 5.59
C ASP A 211 -10.02 16.12 5.01
N TYR A 212 -9.73 15.96 3.72
CA TYR A 212 -9.74 14.66 3.04
C TYR A 212 -8.62 13.76 3.57
N ILE A 213 -7.40 14.30 3.75
CA ILE A 213 -6.25 13.55 4.25
C ILE A 213 -6.51 12.99 5.66
N ALA A 214 -7.12 13.81 6.53
CA ALA A 214 -7.41 13.41 7.90
C ALA A 214 -8.50 12.33 8.01
N LYS A 215 -9.42 12.24 7.03
CA LYS A 215 -10.60 11.37 7.09
C LYS A 215 -10.50 10.09 6.27
N ALA A 216 -9.95 10.17 5.06
CA ALA A 216 -10.07 9.10 4.06
C ALA A 216 -8.71 8.61 3.54
N HIS A 217 -7.75 9.51 3.32
CA HIS A 217 -6.44 9.16 2.77
C HIS A 217 -5.68 8.13 3.63
N THR A 218 -5.81 8.21 4.95
CA THR A 218 -5.17 7.28 5.90
C THR A 218 -5.91 5.96 6.05
N GLN A 219 -7.14 5.85 5.53
CA GLN A 219 -7.95 4.64 5.60
C GLN A 219 -7.71 3.70 4.41
N LEU A 220 -7.18 4.23 3.29
CA LEU A 220 -6.84 3.44 2.12
C LEU A 220 -5.40 2.92 2.20
N PRO A 221 -5.17 1.61 1.95
CA PRO A 221 -3.83 1.07 1.83
C PRO A 221 -3.02 1.79 0.74
N LEU A 222 -1.71 1.92 0.92
CA LEU A 222 -0.83 2.52 -0.09
C LEU A 222 -0.84 1.74 -1.41
N ASN A 223 -0.86 0.41 -1.30
CA ASN A 223 -0.71 -0.56 -2.39
C ASN A 223 -1.71 -1.73 -2.21
N ALA A 224 -1.82 -2.57 -3.24
CA ALA A 224 -2.66 -3.77 -3.22
C ALA A 224 -2.24 -4.74 -2.10
N LYS A 225 -3.13 -5.67 -1.74
CA LYS A 225 -2.79 -6.75 -0.82
C LYS A 225 -1.77 -7.66 -1.50
N ASP A 226 -0.74 -8.02 -0.74
CA ASP A 226 0.27 -8.99 -1.15
C ASP A 226 0.28 -10.18 -0.17
N PRO A 227 0.75 -11.35 -0.61
CA PRO A 227 0.95 -12.50 0.28
C PRO A 227 1.74 -12.13 1.53
N THR A 228 1.33 -12.66 2.68
CA THR A 228 2.13 -12.59 3.92
C THR A 228 2.92 -13.90 4.05
N PRO A 229 4.19 -13.97 3.59
CA PRO A 229 4.95 -15.22 3.56
C PRO A 229 5.42 -15.61 4.97
N ILE A 230 4.50 -16.14 5.77
CA ILE A 230 4.70 -16.46 7.19
C ILE A 230 5.87 -17.45 7.35
N ALA A 231 5.93 -18.48 6.51
CA ALA A 231 6.99 -19.49 6.51
C ALA A 231 8.39 -18.84 6.34
N ARG A 232 8.61 -18.12 5.24
CA ARG A 232 9.89 -17.44 4.97
C ARG A 232 10.24 -16.44 6.08
N THR A 233 9.25 -15.70 6.57
CA THR A 233 9.45 -14.71 7.63
C THR A 233 9.92 -15.38 8.92
N LEU A 234 9.29 -16.51 9.28
CA LEU A 234 9.65 -17.28 10.47
C LEU A 234 11.05 -17.88 10.37
N GLN A 235 11.42 -18.45 9.22
CA GLN A 235 12.79 -18.93 8.97
C GLN A 235 13.82 -17.83 9.17
N LYS A 236 13.54 -16.63 8.64
CA LYS A 236 14.42 -15.48 8.79
C LYS A 236 14.57 -15.09 10.27
N VAL A 237 13.49 -15.05 11.04
CA VAL A 237 13.56 -14.76 12.48
C VAL A 237 14.47 -15.75 13.20
N PHE A 238 14.35 -17.05 12.90
CA PHE A 238 15.24 -18.06 13.51
C PHE A 238 16.70 -17.89 13.11
N GLN A 239 16.98 -17.50 11.86
CA GLN A 239 18.34 -17.20 11.41
C GLN A 239 18.91 -15.95 12.09
N ASP A 240 18.17 -14.86 12.08
CA ASP A 240 18.58 -13.56 12.62
C ASP A 240 18.77 -13.61 14.14
N LYS A 241 18.00 -14.45 14.84
CA LYS A 241 18.03 -14.61 16.30
C LYS A 241 18.81 -15.81 16.80
N LYS A 242 19.52 -16.51 15.93
CA LYS A 242 20.21 -17.77 16.26
C LYS A 242 21.12 -17.64 17.49
N LYS A 243 21.89 -16.56 17.60
CA LYS A 243 22.79 -16.32 18.74
C LYS A 243 22.00 -16.02 20.02
N GLU A 244 20.99 -15.18 19.94
CA GLU A 244 20.18 -14.80 21.11
C GLU A 244 19.37 -15.99 21.65
N ILE A 245 18.97 -16.92 20.80
CA ILE A 245 18.30 -18.17 21.21
C ILE A 245 19.23 -19.05 22.06
N GLU A 246 20.56 -18.95 21.89
CA GLU A 246 21.54 -19.65 22.75
C GLU A 246 21.70 -18.98 24.11
N GLU A 247 21.39 -17.69 24.25
CA GLU A 247 21.59 -16.92 25.49
C GLU A 247 20.31 -16.72 26.31
N ARG A 248 19.17 -16.53 25.66
CA ARG A 248 17.86 -16.31 26.29
C ARG A 248 16.75 -17.11 25.61
N ARG A 249 15.53 -17.05 26.14
CA ARG A 249 14.34 -17.62 25.49
C ARG A 249 13.76 -16.60 24.50
N LEU A 250 13.22 -17.09 23.40
CA LEU A 250 12.56 -16.29 22.36
C LEU A 250 11.12 -16.76 22.24
N LEU A 251 10.15 -15.96 22.67
CA LEU A 251 8.74 -16.23 22.41
C LEU A 251 8.40 -15.74 20.99
N ILE A 252 7.79 -16.61 20.19
CA ILE A 252 7.20 -16.24 18.89
C ILE A 252 5.68 -16.16 19.06
N LEU A 253 5.11 -15.02 18.71
CA LEU A 253 3.67 -14.86 18.53
C LEU A 253 3.40 -14.75 17.03
N LEU A 254 2.65 -15.70 16.48
CA LEU A 254 2.35 -15.80 15.06
C LEU A 254 0.86 -15.54 14.85
N ALA A 255 0.50 -14.35 14.36
CA ALA A 255 -0.87 -14.02 14.02
C ALA A 255 -1.16 -14.39 12.56
N THR A 256 -2.25 -15.13 12.31
CA THR A 256 -2.60 -15.61 10.97
C THR A 256 -4.12 -15.71 10.77
N ASP A 257 -4.53 -15.60 9.52
CA ASP A 257 -5.85 -15.92 8.99
C ASP A 257 -5.98 -17.39 8.55
N GLY A 258 -5.02 -18.25 8.92
CA GLY A 258 -5.15 -19.70 8.90
C GLY A 258 -4.55 -20.41 7.70
N GLU A 259 -4.15 -19.71 6.63
CA GLU A 259 -3.45 -20.35 5.51
C GLU A 259 -2.16 -19.59 5.22
N PRO A 260 -0.97 -20.16 5.45
CA PRO A 260 0.29 -19.44 5.24
C PRO A 260 0.65 -19.44 3.74
N PRO A 261 0.57 -18.31 3.01
CA PRO A 261 1.01 -18.28 1.63
C PRO A 261 2.55 -18.22 1.52
N ASP A 262 3.10 -18.58 0.35
CA ASP A 262 4.45 -18.20 -0.06
C ASP A 262 4.50 -16.76 -0.62
N ASP A 263 5.67 -16.32 -1.09
CA ASP A 263 5.84 -14.99 -1.70
C ASP A 263 4.99 -14.77 -2.97
N TYR A 264 4.38 -15.83 -3.51
CA TYR A 264 3.53 -15.82 -4.71
C TYR A 264 2.05 -16.08 -4.38
N GLY A 265 1.70 -16.17 -3.10
CA GLY A 265 0.35 -16.44 -2.66
C GLY A 265 0.02 -17.92 -2.56
N ASN A 266 0.85 -18.88 -2.97
CA ASN A 266 0.45 -20.28 -2.89
C ASN A 266 0.44 -20.75 -1.43
N VAL A 267 -0.61 -21.45 -0.99
CA VAL A 267 -0.68 -22.01 0.37
C VAL A 267 0.45 -23.02 0.61
N LYS A 268 1.22 -22.82 1.69
CA LYS A 268 2.38 -23.64 2.08
C LYS A 268 2.28 -24.13 3.54
N ILE A 269 1.19 -24.82 3.86
CA ILE A 269 0.99 -25.43 5.19
C ILE A 269 2.15 -26.36 5.55
N ASP A 270 2.56 -27.27 4.65
CA ASP A 270 3.65 -28.22 4.91
C ASP A 270 5.00 -27.54 5.14
N GLU A 271 5.25 -26.42 4.46
CA GLU A 271 6.49 -25.66 4.64
C GLU A 271 6.54 -25.02 6.03
N LEU A 272 5.44 -24.37 6.45
CA LEU A 272 5.35 -23.79 7.78
C LEU A 272 5.51 -24.87 8.86
N ARG A 273 4.90 -26.05 8.66
CA ARG A 273 5.06 -27.21 9.54
C ARG A 273 6.53 -27.60 9.69
N ARG A 274 7.20 -27.82 8.56
CA ARG A 274 8.62 -28.20 8.50
C ARG A 274 9.49 -27.18 9.24
N ILE A 275 9.18 -25.89 9.10
CA ILE A 275 9.91 -24.82 9.79
C ILE A 275 9.73 -24.92 11.31
N LEU A 276 8.51 -25.14 11.79
CA LEU A 276 8.19 -25.26 13.22
C LEU A 276 8.79 -26.53 13.86
N GLU A 277 8.82 -27.64 13.12
CA GLU A 277 9.32 -28.93 13.59
C GLU A 277 10.84 -29.05 13.47
N GLU A 278 11.41 -28.69 12.32
CA GLU A 278 12.80 -28.98 11.98
C GLU A 278 13.72 -27.77 12.10
N GLU A 279 13.27 -26.60 11.64
CA GLU A 279 14.14 -25.42 11.52
C GLU A 279 14.17 -24.52 12.75
N ARG A 280 13.08 -24.50 13.53
CA ARG A 280 12.95 -23.73 14.78
C ARG A 280 14.13 -23.92 15.71
N LYS A 281 14.57 -25.18 15.87
CA LYS A 281 15.65 -25.65 16.75
C LYS A 281 15.45 -25.20 18.22
N HIS A 282 15.63 -26.12 19.17
CA HIS A 282 15.40 -25.86 20.61
C HIS A 282 13.97 -25.44 21.00
N PRO A 283 12.94 -26.27 20.74
CA PRO A 283 11.53 -26.02 21.13
C PRO A 283 11.32 -25.52 22.57
N LYS A 284 12.14 -25.97 23.53
CA LYS A 284 12.06 -25.55 24.94
C LYS A 284 12.52 -24.12 25.21
N ARG A 285 13.22 -23.52 24.26
CA ARG A 285 13.74 -22.15 24.34
C ARG A 285 13.01 -21.21 23.39
N VAL A 286 12.35 -21.76 22.38
CA VAL A 286 11.58 -21.03 21.38
C VAL A 286 10.12 -21.50 21.39
N PRO A 287 9.35 -21.21 22.45
CA PRO A 287 7.91 -21.47 22.41
C PRO A 287 7.27 -20.59 21.33
N VAL A 288 6.27 -21.16 20.65
CA VAL A 288 5.51 -20.48 19.59
C VAL A 288 4.04 -20.52 19.98
N SER A 289 3.38 -19.37 20.01
CA SER A 289 1.92 -19.30 20.11
C SER A 289 1.34 -18.76 18.81
N ILE A 290 0.43 -19.51 18.19
CA ILE A 290 -0.30 -19.10 17.00
C ILE A 290 -1.61 -18.46 17.46
N ILE A 291 -1.89 -17.26 16.96
CA ILE A 291 -3.13 -16.53 17.22
C ILE A 291 -3.89 -16.49 15.91
N ALA A 292 -4.96 -17.27 15.80
CA ALA A 292 -5.79 -17.32 14.61
C ALA A 292 -7.04 -16.45 14.78
N CYS A 293 -7.39 -15.64 13.78
CA CYS A 293 -8.58 -14.80 13.79
C CYS A 293 -9.46 -15.12 12.57
N ILE A 294 -10.37 -16.09 12.68
CA ILE A 294 -11.13 -16.61 11.53
C ILE A 294 -12.50 -17.17 11.94
N ASP A 295 -13.48 -17.02 11.06
CA ASP A 295 -14.84 -17.56 11.18
C ASP A 295 -15.02 -18.97 10.55
N ASP A 296 -14.08 -19.46 9.73
CA ASP A 296 -14.14 -20.78 9.09
C ASP A 296 -13.32 -21.84 9.85
N LYS A 297 -14.02 -22.84 10.38
CA LYS A 297 -13.41 -23.93 11.15
C LYS A 297 -12.67 -24.94 10.27
N ALA A 298 -12.95 -25.01 8.97
CA ALA A 298 -12.32 -25.99 8.08
C ALA A 298 -10.83 -25.67 7.84
N SER A 299 -10.50 -24.39 7.62
CA SER A 299 -9.12 -23.92 7.41
C SER A 299 -8.22 -24.08 8.65
N MET A 300 -8.79 -24.26 9.84
CA MET A 300 -8.04 -24.41 11.10
C MET A 300 -7.73 -25.85 11.52
N LEU A 301 -8.31 -26.87 10.86
CA LEU A 301 -8.23 -28.26 11.35
C LEU A 301 -6.78 -28.72 11.53
N TYR A 302 -5.88 -28.27 10.67
CA TYR A 302 -4.47 -28.63 10.76
C TYR A 302 -3.75 -27.94 11.94
N LEU A 303 -4.11 -26.69 12.27
CA LEU A 303 -3.51 -25.95 13.39
C LEU A 303 -3.85 -26.61 14.73
N ASN A 304 -5.11 -27.00 14.92
CA ASN A 304 -5.53 -27.72 16.13
C ASN A 304 -4.83 -29.08 16.28
N ASN A 305 -4.46 -29.74 15.18
CA ASN A 305 -3.65 -30.95 15.24
C ASN A 305 -2.19 -30.63 15.63
N TRP A 306 -1.64 -29.54 15.11
CA TRP A 306 -0.26 -29.15 15.39
C TRP A 306 -0.03 -28.76 16.84
N ASP A 307 -1.03 -28.17 17.50
CA ASP A 307 -1.00 -27.89 18.93
C ASP A 307 -0.62 -29.11 19.78
N LYS A 308 -1.11 -30.30 19.37
CA LYS A 308 -0.86 -31.58 20.05
C LYS A 308 0.39 -32.30 19.55
N GLU A 309 0.80 -32.05 18.31
CA GLU A 309 1.89 -32.78 17.65
C GLU A 309 3.25 -32.07 17.77
N ILE A 310 3.26 -30.73 17.78
CA ILE A 310 4.48 -29.92 17.73
C ILE A 310 4.85 -29.44 19.13
N LEU A 311 5.99 -29.89 19.64
CA LEU A 311 6.44 -29.58 21.00
C LEU A 311 6.52 -28.07 21.29
N ASN A 312 5.87 -27.59 22.36
CA ASN A 312 5.81 -26.17 22.75
C ASN A 312 5.36 -25.24 21.62
N LEU A 313 4.47 -25.73 20.77
CA LEU A 313 3.57 -24.93 19.98
C LEU A 313 2.25 -24.85 20.76
N ASP A 314 1.62 -23.69 20.74
CA ASP A 314 0.33 -23.43 21.36
C ASP A 314 -0.54 -22.73 20.32
N VAL A 315 -1.73 -23.24 20.01
CA VAL A 315 -2.65 -22.58 19.07
C VAL A 315 -3.77 -21.96 19.87
N VAL A 316 -3.64 -20.66 20.13
CA VAL A 316 -4.65 -19.87 20.84
C VAL A 316 -5.84 -19.67 19.92
N ASP A 317 -6.90 -20.43 20.16
CA ASP A 317 -8.14 -20.37 19.40
C ASP A 317 -9.20 -19.48 20.08
N ASP A 318 -10.48 -19.71 19.78
CA ASP A 318 -11.56 -18.93 20.38
C ASP A 318 -11.69 -19.26 21.88
N TYR A 319 -11.95 -18.24 22.71
CA TYR A 319 -12.05 -18.36 24.17
C TYR A 319 -12.87 -19.57 24.67
N LYS A 320 -13.90 -20.02 23.94
CA LYS A 320 -14.74 -21.14 24.39
C LYS A 320 -14.05 -22.49 24.24
N SER A 321 -13.15 -22.62 23.28
CA SER A 321 -12.43 -23.85 22.98
C SER A 321 -11.23 -23.97 23.93
N GLU A 322 -10.37 -22.94 24.03
CA GLU A 322 -9.36 -22.76 25.10
C GLU A 322 -9.88 -23.08 26.52
N LYS A 323 -11.04 -22.53 26.88
CA LYS A 323 -11.61 -22.72 28.22
C LYS A 323 -11.90 -24.18 28.52
N LYS A 324 -12.27 -24.99 27.51
CA LYS A 324 -12.55 -26.42 27.71
C LYS A 324 -11.27 -27.20 28.02
N GLU A 325 -10.17 -26.88 27.34
CA GLU A 325 -8.91 -27.60 27.50
C GLU A 325 -8.26 -27.35 28.87
N ILE A 326 -8.47 -26.17 29.47
CA ILE A 326 -8.00 -25.87 30.84
C ILE A 326 -8.75 -26.68 31.93
N HIS A 327 -9.92 -27.25 31.61
CA HIS A 327 -10.78 -27.95 32.57
C HIS A 327 -10.76 -29.49 32.43
N GLU A 328 -9.92 -30.04 31.54
CA GLU A 328 -9.67 -31.49 31.38
C GLU A 328 -8.34 -31.91 32.02
#